data_AF-A0A4Y2QF90-F1
#
_entry.id   AF-A0A4Y2QF90-F1
#
_cell.length_a   1.000
_cell.length_b   1.000
_cell.length_c   1.000
_cell.angle_alpha   90.00
_cell.angle_beta   90.00
_cell.angle_gamma   90.00
#
_symmetry.space_group_name_H-M   'P 1'
#
loop_
_entity.id
_entity.type
_entity.pdbx_description
1 polymer ?
#
loop_
_entity_poly.entity_id
_entity_poly.type
_entity_poly.pdbx_seq_one_letter_code
_entity_poly.pdbx_strand_id
1 'polypeptide(L)'
;MEINLNDEHKVRSIDANEKNKFKFVWLNKSVKIKLPAKGNNTNVEEIAVNVGDSIKKIDISGTVNCQLCTDTIYYEKRGFSAISSHLQTKKHLSKVQAKRENYTLPANFFGVSKSAAPCPAVPSALVQAVQLQFKCL
;
A
#
# COMPACT_ATOMS: atom_id res chain seq x y z
N MET A 1 16.25 -9.91 -2.97
CA MET A 1 16.41 -9.38 -4.34
C MET A 1 15.05 -9.42 -5.02
N GLU A 2 14.49 -8.27 -5.36
CA GLU A 2 13.17 -8.19 -5.99
C GLU A 2 13.31 -8.49 -7.49
N ILE A 3 12.52 -9.42 -8.01
CA ILE A 3 12.48 -9.65 -9.45
C ILE A 3 11.63 -8.54 -10.05
N ASN A 4 12.21 -7.77 -10.98
CA ASN A 4 11.40 -6.96 -11.87
C ASN A 4 10.48 -7.91 -12.66
N LEU A 5 9.17 -7.71 -12.52
CA LEU A 5 8.12 -8.50 -13.18
C LEU A 5 8.24 -8.51 -14.73
N ASN A 6 9.11 -7.68 -15.30
CA ASN A 6 9.38 -7.61 -16.73
C ASN A 6 10.30 -8.72 -17.24
N ASP A 7 10.92 -9.52 -16.37
CA ASP A 7 11.84 -10.58 -16.79
C ASP A 7 11.17 -11.96 -16.70
N GLU A 8 10.12 -12.13 -17.51
CA GLU A 8 9.43 -13.41 -17.65
C GLU A 8 10.41 -14.54 -18.03
N HIS A 9 11.44 -14.22 -18.82
CA HIS A 9 12.50 -15.15 -19.15
C HIS A 9 13.24 -15.62 -17.90
N LYS A 10 13.68 -14.70 -17.02
CA LYS A 10 14.30 -15.06 -15.73
C LYS A 10 13.39 -15.94 -14.88
N VAL A 11 12.11 -15.61 -14.77
CA VAL A 11 11.15 -16.43 -13.98
C VAL A 11 10.99 -17.84 -14.57
N ARG A 12 10.94 -17.97 -15.90
CA ARG A 12 10.90 -19.29 -16.56
C ARG A 12 12.18 -20.10 -16.30
N SER A 13 13.35 -19.46 -16.26
CA SER A 13 14.62 -20.13 -15.94
C SER A 13 14.66 -20.61 -14.48
N ILE A 14 14.18 -19.80 -13.53
CA ILE A 14 14.14 -20.17 -12.09
C ILE A 14 13.28 -21.42 -11.86
N ASP A 15 12.11 -21.49 -12.49
CA ASP A 15 11.16 -22.59 -12.34
C ASP A 15 11.31 -23.68 -13.41
N ALA A 16 12.44 -23.72 -14.14
CA ALA A 16 12.59 -24.60 -15.30
C ALA A 16 12.37 -26.09 -14.97
N ASN A 17 12.82 -26.51 -13.78
CA ASN A 17 12.75 -27.87 -13.26
C ASN A 17 11.48 -28.16 -12.44
N GLU A 18 10.61 -27.17 -12.23
CA GLU A 18 9.42 -27.33 -11.41
C GLU A 18 8.28 -27.99 -12.18
N LYS A 19 7.60 -28.92 -11.51
CA LYS A 19 6.39 -29.54 -12.06
C LYS A 19 5.31 -28.50 -12.34
N ASN A 20 5.13 -27.55 -11.41
CA ASN A 20 4.23 -26.43 -11.57
C ASN A 20 5.04 -25.13 -11.69
N LYS A 21 5.27 -24.70 -12.92
CA LYS A 21 5.95 -23.43 -13.20
C LYS A 21 5.05 -22.25 -12.84
N PHE A 22 5.65 -21.19 -12.31
CA PHE A 22 4.95 -19.93 -12.09
C PHE A 22 4.33 -19.42 -13.40
N LYS A 23 3.10 -18.95 -13.33
CA LYS A 23 2.43 -18.32 -14.46
C LYS A 23 2.01 -16.91 -14.06
N PHE A 24 2.44 -15.91 -14.81
CA PHE A 24 2.07 -14.51 -14.57
C PHE A 24 0.55 -14.28 -14.60
N VAL A 25 -0.19 -15.08 -15.38
CA VAL A 25 -1.66 -15.08 -15.38
C VAL A 25 -2.26 -15.35 -14.00
N TRP A 26 -1.54 -16.00 -13.08
CA TRP A 26 -1.99 -16.18 -11.69
C TRP A 26 -2.08 -14.88 -10.93
N LEU A 27 -1.21 -13.90 -11.23
CA LEU A 27 -1.22 -12.58 -10.60
C LEU A 27 -2.44 -11.76 -11.01
N ASN A 28 -3.08 -12.06 -12.15
CA ASN A 28 -4.28 -11.38 -12.62
C ASN A 28 -5.57 -12.02 -12.07
N LYS A 29 -5.46 -13.10 -11.29
CA LYS A 29 -6.62 -13.77 -10.71
C LYS A 29 -7.05 -13.10 -9.41
N SER A 30 -8.35 -13.10 -9.17
CA SER A 30 -8.93 -12.75 -7.88
C SER A 30 -9.35 -13.99 -7.11
N VAL A 31 -9.07 -14.02 -5.80
CA VAL A 31 -9.60 -15.03 -4.88
C VAL A 31 -10.67 -14.37 -4.01
N LYS A 32 -11.85 -14.99 -3.98
CA LYS A 32 -12.94 -14.58 -3.10
C LYS A 32 -12.63 -15.01 -1.67
N ILE A 33 -12.64 -14.06 -0.76
CA ILE A 33 -12.46 -14.29 0.67
C ILE A 33 -13.62 -13.70 1.45
N LYS A 34 -13.93 -14.31 2.59
CA LYS A 34 -14.99 -13.88 3.49
C LYS A 34 -14.36 -13.16 4.67
N LEU A 35 -14.76 -11.91 4.89
CA LEU A 35 -14.32 -11.10 6.02
C LEU A 35 -15.53 -10.54 6.78
N PRO A 36 -15.41 -10.26 8.08
CA PRO A 36 -16.45 -9.51 8.78
C PRO A 36 -16.65 -8.14 8.12
N ALA A 37 -17.90 -7.71 8.02
CA ALA A 37 -18.25 -6.41 7.48
C ALA A 37 -17.65 -5.30 8.36
N LYS A 38 -17.22 -4.22 7.71
CA LYS A 38 -16.63 -3.08 8.41
C LYS A 38 -17.68 -2.45 9.35
N GLY A 39 -17.40 -2.45 10.65
CA GLY A 39 -18.28 -1.87 11.68
C GLY A 39 -19.32 -2.84 12.27
N ASN A 40 -19.45 -4.07 11.78
CA ASN A 40 -20.30 -5.09 12.40
C ASN A 40 -19.69 -6.50 12.27
N ASN A 41 -19.38 -7.12 13.42
CA ASN A 41 -18.77 -8.45 13.51
C ASN A 41 -19.74 -9.62 13.22
N THR A 42 -21.04 -9.36 13.08
CA THR A 42 -22.03 -10.41 12.79
C THR A 42 -22.32 -10.61 11.30
N ASN A 43 -22.00 -9.62 10.46
CA ASN A 43 -22.20 -9.74 9.01
C ASN A 43 -20.89 -10.14 8.31
N VAL A 44 -20.97 -11.06 7.35
CA VAL A 44 -19.82 -11.52 6.57
C VAL A 44 -19.95 -10.98 5.14
N GLU A 45 -18.97 -10.19 4.73
CA GLU A 45 -18.84 -9.65 3.38
C GLU A 45 -17.88 -10.53 2.56
N GLU A 46 -18.27 -10.88 1.34
CA GLU A 46 -17.37 -11.52 0.38
C GLU A 46 -16.63 -10.43 -0.41
N ILE A 47 -15.31 -10.41 -0.30
CA ILE A 47 -14.46 -9.49 -1.05
C ILE A 47 -13.55 -10.27 -2.00
N ALA A 48 -13.25 -9.68 -3.15
CA ALA A 48 -12.30 -10.23 -4.11
C ALA A 48 -10.91 -9.64 -3.85
N VAL A 49 -9.93 -10.48 -3.52
CA VAL A 49 -8.53 -10.09 -3.37
C VAL A 49 -7.76 -10.47 -4.63
N ASN A 50 -7.12 -9.49 -5.26
CA ASN A 50 -6.23 -9.74 -6.37
C ASN A 50 -4.94 -10.40 -5.87
N VAL A 51 -4.52 -11.49 -6.51
CA VAL A 51 -3.30 -12.22 -6.18
C VAL A 51 -2.08 -11.31 -6.37
N GLY A 52 -2.06 -10.48 -7.42
CA GLY A 52 -0.97 -9.54 -7.70
C GLY A 52 -0.73 -8.50 -6.59
N ASP A 53 -1.75 -8.17 -5.80
CA ASP A 53 -1.64 -7.19 -4.70
C ASP A 53 -0.91 -7.75 -3.48
N SER A 54 -0.87 -9.08 -3.37
CA SER A 54 -0.35 -9.78 -2.19
C SER A 54 0.89 -10.60 -2.48
N ILE A 55 1.02 -11.12 -3.70
CA ILE A 55 2.00 -12.15 -4.04
C ILE A 55 3.05 -11.61 -4.99
N LYS A 56 4.31 -11.79 -4.62
CA LYS A 56 5.48 -11.46 -5.44
C LYS A 56 6.33 -12.70 -5.66
N LYS A 57 6.69 -12.96 -6.92
CA LYS A 57 7.66 -14.02 -7.25
C LYS A 57 9.04 -13.63 -6.69
N ILE A 58 9.77 -14.59 -6.15
CA ILE A 58 11.15 -14.43 -5.64
C ILE A 58 12.11 -15.34 -6.40
N ASP A 59 13.41 -15.06 -6.28
CA ASP A 59 14.50 -15.77 -6.98
C ASP A 59 14.80 -17.15 -6.35
N ILE A 60 13.73 -17.87 -6.03
CA ILE A 60 13.73 -19.22 -5.46
C ILE A 60 12.71 -20.02 -6.25
N SER A 61 13.13 -21.19 -6.73
CA SER A 61 12.29 -22.08 -7.52
C SER A 61 11.03 -22.46 -6.74
N GLY A 62 9.89 -22.51 -7.43
CA GLY A 62 8.67 -23.04 -6.85
C GLY A 62 8.08 -22.25 -5.68
N THR A 63 8.60 -21.05 -5.45
CA THR A 63 8.34 -20.27 -4.24
C THR A 63 7.93 -18.84 -4.58
N VAL A 64 6.95 -18.30 -3.84
CA VAL A 64 6.55 -16.89 -3.87
C VAL A 64 6.56 -16.30 -2.46
N ASN A 65 6.66 -14.98 -2.36
CA ASN A 65 6.53 -14.25 -1.11
C ASN A 65 5.17 -13.54 -1.07
N CYS A 66 4.48 -13.64 0.07
CA CYS A 66 3.29 -12.85 0.37
C CYS A 66 3.71 -11.56 1.08
N GLN A 67 3.58 -10.42 0.40
CA GLN A 67 3.96 -9.11 0.93
C GLN A 67 3.11 -8.71 2.15
N LEU A 68 1.83 -9.11 2.18
CA LEU A 68 0.95 -8.81 3.32
C LEU A 68 1.27 -9.64 4.56
N CYS A 69 1.64 -10.92 4.37
CA CYS A 69 1.96 -11.82 5.47
C CYS A 69 3.43 -11.77 5.88
N THR A 70 4.30 -11.20 5.03
CA THR A 70 5.76 -11.32 5.13
C THR A 70 6.16 -12.79 5.27
N ASP A 71 5.59 -13.63 4.39
CA ASP A 71 5.64 -15.08 4.52
C ASP A 71 5.83 -15.75 3.17
N THR A 72 6.54 -16.88 3.17
CA THR A 72 6.95 -17.60 1.98
C THR A 72 5.97 -18.73 1.69
N ILE A 73 5.57 -18.88 0.41
CA ILE A 73 4.60 -19.89 -0.03
C ILE A 73 5.25 -20.79 -1.07
N TYR A 74 5.30 -22.08 -0.78
CA TYR A 74 5.77 -23.13 -1.68
C TYR A 74 4.61 -23.65 -2.54
N TYR A 75 4.67 -23.43 -3.85
CA TYR A 75 3.67 -23.90 -4.81
C TYR A 75 4.13 -25.06 -5.70
N GLU A 76 5.40 -25.45 -5.68
CA GLU A 76 6.02 -26.55 -6.45
C GLU A 76 5.06 -27.71 -6.79
N LYS A 77 4.44 -28.31 -5.77
CA LYS A 77 3.56 -29.49 -5.92
C LYS A 77 2.11 -29.15 -6.21
N ARG A 78 1.60 -28.03 -5.69
CA ARG A 78 0.16 -27.68 -5.68
C ARG A 78 -0.21 -26.58 -6.68
N GLY A 79 0.77 -25.93 -7.29
CA GLY A 79 0.62 -24.77 -8.15
C GLY A 79 -0.20 -23.66 -7.50
N PHE A 80 -1.06 -23.03 -8.30
CA PHE A 80 -1.94 -21.95 -7.85
C PHE A 80 -2.80 -22.29 -6.62
N SER A 81 -3.13 -23.56 -6.40
CA SER A 81 -3.93 -23.98 -5.23
C SER A 81 -3.22 -23.66 -3.90
N ALA A 82 -1.89 -23.75 -3.82
CA ALA A 82 -1.15 -23.34 -2.62
C ALA A 82 -1.31 -21.85 -2.32
N ILE A 83 -1.24 -21.02 -3.37
CA ILE A 83 -1.40 -19.57 -3.27
C ILE A 83 -2.83 -19.25 -2.85
N SER A 84 -3.83 -19.81 -3.53
CA SER A 84 -5.25 -19.60 -3.19
C SER A 84 -5.56 -20.03 -1.75
N SER A 85 -5.01 -21.17 -1.31
CA SER A 85 -5.20 -21.66 0.06
C SER A 85 -4.58 -20.71 1.08
N HIS A 86 -3.38 -20.17 0.79
CA HIS A 86 -2.75 -19.18 1.66
C HIS A 86 -3.60 -17.92 1.82
N LEU A 87 -4.17 -17.40 0.73
CA LEU A 87 -5.02 -16.20 0.75
C LEU A 87 -6.29 -16.38 1.60
N GLN A 88 -6.73 -17.63 1.79
CA GLN A 88 -7.88 -17.97 2.63
C GLN A 88 -7.50 -18.27 4.09
N THR A 89 -6.21 -18.25 4.45
CA THR A 89 -5.79 -18.49 5.83
C THR A 89 -6.17 -17.34 6.75
N LYS A 90 -6.51 -17.67 8.01
CA LYS A 90 -6.83 -16.66 9.03
C LYS A 90 -5.74 -15.58 9.17
N LYS A 91 -4.46 -15.97 9.11
CA LYS A 91 -3.31 -15.04 9.16
C LYS A 91 -3.38 -14.00 8.05
N HIS A 92 -3.64 -14.43 6.81
CA HIS A 92 -3.79 -13.51 5.68
C HIS A 92 -5.03 -12.64 5.82
N LEU A 93 -6.18 -13.24 6.16
CA LEU A 93 -7.44 -12.52 6.34
C LEU A 93 -7.32 -11.40 7.39
N SER A 94 -6.69 -11.66 8.53
CA SER A 94 -6.44 -10.64 9.56
C SER A 94 -5.59 -9.48 9.05
N LYS A 95 -4.59 -9.75 8.19
CA LYS A 95 -3.76 -8.70 7.58
C LYS A 95 -4.53 -7.89 6.54
N VAL A 96 -5.38 -8.54 5.73
CA VAL A 96 -6.26 -7.84 4.78
C VAL A 96 -7.26 -6.95 5.50
N GLN A 97 -7.86 -7.45 6.59
CA GLN A 97 -8.77 -6.67 7.43
C GLN A 97 -8.06 -5.45 8.04
N ALA A 98 -6.91 -5.67 8.68
CA ALA A 98 -6.11 -4.58 9.24
C ALA A 98 -5.74 -3.55 8.16
N LYS A 99 -5.35 -3.99 6.96
CA LYS A 99 -5.10 -3.10 5.82
C LYS A 99 -6.35 -2.25 5.52
N ARG A 100 -7.53 -2.85 5.37
CA ARG A 100 -8.81 -2.15 5.09
C ARG A 100 -9.15 -1.11 6.16
N GLU A 101 -8.92 -1.43 7.43
CA GLU A 101 -9.17 -0.52 8.55
C GLU A 101 -8.18 0.66 8.55
N ASN A 102 -6.88 0.40 8.31
CA ASN A 102 -5.84 1.44 8.30
C ASN A 102 -5.96 2.45 7.13
N TYR A 103 -6.45 2.03 5.96
CA TYR A 103 -6.76 2.97 4.86
C TYR A 103 -7.99 3.84 5.14
N THR A 104 -8.68 3.62 6.26
CA THR A 104 -9.78 4.47 6.73
C THR A 104 -9.23 5.51 7.69
N LEU A 105 -8.48 6.49 7.20
CA LEU A 105 -8.22 7.69 8.00
C LEU A 105 -9.58 8.36 8.30
N PRO A 106 -9.87 8.72 9.56
CA PRO A 106 -11.07 9.47 9.85
C PRO A 106 -11.01 10.81 9.11
N ALA A 107 -12.09 11.15 8.40
CA ALA A 107 -12.22 12.39 7.61
C ALA A 107 -11.91 13.67 8.43
N ASN A 108 -11.91 13.57 9.75
CA ASN A 108 -11.56 14.64 10.68
C ASN A 108 -10.09 15.10 10.62
N PHE A 109 -9.19 14.38 9.95
CA PHE A 109 -7.81 14.86 9.75
C PHE A 109 -7.66 15.94 8.68
N PHE A 110 -8.63 16.09 7.77
CA PHE A 110 -8.62 17.12 6.70
C PHE A 110 -9.49 18.33 7.05
N GLY A 111 -9.75 18.56 8.33
CA GLY A 111 -10.75 19.51 8.82
C GLY A 111 -10.25 20.59 9.75
N VAL A 112 -9.06 21.18 9.55
CA VAL A 112 -8.72 22.51 10.13
C VAL A 112 -7.80 23.29 9.18
N SER A 113 -8.32 23.69 8.01
CA SER A 113 -7.86 24.95 7.42
C SER A 113 -8.62 26.04 8.15
N LYS A 114 -8.06 26.53 9.27
CA LYS A 114 -8.54 27.77 9.89
C LYS A 114 -8.52 28.84 8.81
N SER A 115 -9.72 29.31 8.45
CA SER A 115 -9.96 30.52 7.68
C SER A 115 -8.98 31.60 8.13
N ALA A 116 -8.16 32.10 7.20
CA ALA A 116 -7.29 33.23 7.45
C ALA A 116 -8.20 34.43 7.80
N ALA A 117 -8.18 34.83 9.07
CA ALA A 117 -8.75 36.10 9.48
C ALA A 117 -8.04 37.22 8.69
N PRO A 118 -8.75 38.22 8.14
CA PRO A 118 -8.11 39.37 7.53
C PRO A 118 -7.28 40.09 8.58
N CYS A 119 -5.98 40.27 8.31
CA CYS A 119 -5.08 41.03 9.16
C CYS A 119 -5.62 42.47 9.34
N PRO A 120 -5.68 43.03 10.56
CA PRO A 120 -5.87 44.46 10.72
C PRO A 120 -4.61 45.18 10.24
N ALA A 121 -4.78 46.11 9.29
CA ALA A 121 -3.71 46.95 8.79
C ALA A 121 -3.11 47.78 9.94
N VAL A 122 -1.80 47.59 10.18
CA VAL A 122 -1.01 48.44 11.07
C VAL A 122 -0.57 49.67 10.26
N PRO A 123 -0.85 50.91 10.69
CA PRO A 123 -0.32 52.11 10.04
C PRO A 123 1.21 52.15 10.18
N SER A 124 1.88 52.34 9.05
CA SER A 124 3.34 52.39 8.96
C SER A 124 3.91 53.51 9.82
N ALA A 125 4.94 53.15 10.58
CA ALA A 125 5.57 53.95 11.59
C ALA A 125 6.19 55.24 11.04
N LEU A 126 6.00 56.29 11.84
CA LEU A 126 6.81 57.49 11.93
C LEU A 126 8.26 57.12 12.33
N VAL A 127 9.17 58.06 12.09
CA VAL A 127 10.54 58.20 12.63
C VAL A 127 11.67 57.73 11.72
N GLN A 128 12.29 58.71 11.06
CA GLN A 128 13.72 59.08 11.15
C GLN A 128 13.90 60.32 10.26
N ALA A 129 14.65 61.37 10.57
CA ALA A 129 15.34 61.85 11.75
C ALA A 129 15.64 63.34 11.46
N VAL A 130 15.53 64.21 12.46
CA VAL A 130 16.03 65.60 12.38
C VAL A 130 17.53 65.58 12.64
N GLN A 131 18.29 66.34 11.85
CA GLN A 131 19.56 67.07 12.11
C GLN A 131 20.31 67.20 10.76
N LEU A 132 20.89 68.31 10.30
CA LEU A 132 20.80 69.75 10.52
C LEU A 132 21.79 70.35 9.49
N GLN A 133 21.43 71.47 8.86
CA GLN A 133 22.31 72.56 8.39
C GLN A 133 23.43 72.28 7.37
N PHE A 134 23.18 72.60 6.09
CA PHE A 134 24.22 73.19 5.24
C PHE A 134 24.21 74.71 5.47
N LYS A 135 25.34 75.23 5.97
CA LYS A 135 25.61 76.66 6.18
C LYS A 135 25.85 77.34 4.83
N CYS A 136 25.17 78.46 4.60
CA CYS A 136 25.60 79.45 3.62
C CYS A 136 26.91 80.10 4.09
N LEU A 137 27.88 80.19 3.18
CA LEU A 137 28.65 81.41 2.94
C LEU A 137 28.41 81.82 1.49
#